data_AF-A0A3M6KEM2-F1
#
_entry.id   AF-A0A3M6KEM2-F1
#
_cell.length_a   1.000
_cell.length_b   1.000
_cell.length_c   1.000
_cell.angle_alpha   90.00
_cell.angle_beta   90.00
_cell.angle_gamma   90.00
#
_symmetry.space_group_name_H-M   'P 1'
#
loop_
_entity.id
_entity.type
_entity.pdbx_description
1 polymer ?
#
loop_
_entity_poly.entity_id
_entity_poly.type
_entity_poly.pdbx_seq_one_letter_code
_entity_poly.pdbx_strand_id
1 'polypeptide(L)'
;MAQKSTTLLASKSHIANVSGTDISFTATGSEYKISSTSTSLSGFNVRDLITVTGTTNNNSTFTVKSEVSANELIVEEVVTTETADGSTTYTLDHTGFVSDKAKGDGYYQQPDGVHTVAYQVNSTMTGSIKMQGSLATTPTEDDWFDISGTTFTADQSTLISTANFTGNFVWIRAKATSVTAGTISSILSNS
;
A
#
# COMPACT_ATOMS: atom_id res chain seq x y z
N MET A 1 4.70 10.69 31.67
CA MET A 1 5.45 9.88 30.69
C MET A 1 5.09 10.43 29.32
N ALA A 2 6.08 10.79 28.49
CA ALA A 2 5.78 11.24 27.13
C ALA A 2 5.37 10.02 26.29
N GLN A 3 4.16 10.03 25.74
CA GLN A 3 3.71 9.02 24.78
C GLN A 3 4.66 9.11 23.57
N LYS A 4 5.34 8.01 23.24
CA LYS A 4 6.24 7.93 22.09
C LYS A 4 5.40 7.57 20.87
N SER A 5 5.28 8.48 19.91
CA SER A 5 4.58 8.21 18.65
C SER A 5 5.21 7.03 17.91
N THR A 6 4.35 6.16 17.38
CA THR A 6 4.75 5.05 16.51
C THR A 6 4.77 5.54 15.07
N THR A 7 5.94 5.47 14.43
CA THR A 7 6.07 5.76 13.00
C THR A 7 5.55 4.59 12.17
N LEU A 8 4.44 4.79 11.47
CA LEU A 8 3.90 3.82 10.52
C LEU A 8 4.61 3.91 9.17
N LEU A 9 4.99 5.12 8.78
CA LEU A 9 5.74 5.40 7.56
C LEU A 9 6.70 6.57 7.79
N ALA A 10 7.96 6.38 7.42
CA ALA A 10 9.00 7.40 7.55
C ALA A 10 9.07 8.35 6.35
N SER A 11 8.85 7.87 5.12
CA SER A 11 8.65 8.67 3.89
C SER A 11 8.40 7.72 2.72
N LYS A 12 7.51 8.09 1.78
CA LYS A 12 7.33 7.37 0.52
C LYS A 12 6.92 8.33 -0.60
N SER A 13 7.63 8.27 -1.71
CA SER A 13 7.31 9.04 -2.92
C SER A 13 6.61 8.17 -3.96
N HIS A 14 5.77 8.82 -4.77
CA HIS A 14 5.30 8.26 -6.02
C HIS A 14 6.46 8.00 -6.99
N ILE A 15 6.37 6.93 -7.78
CA ILE A 15 7.33 6.61 -8.84
C ILE A 15 6.60 6.55 -10.18
N ALA A 16 7.33 6.71 -11.29
CA ALA A 16 6.74 6.60 -12.61
C ALA A 16 6.27 5.17 -12.93
N ASN A 17 5.23 5.08 -13.75
CA ASN A 17 4.66 3.84 -14.23
C ASN A 17 5.70 3.06 -15.04
N VAL A 18 5.60 1.74 -14.99
CA VAL A 18 6.42 0.84 -15.80
C VAL A 18 5.54 0.21 -16.87
N SER A 19 5.95 0.32 -18.14
CA SER A 19 5.22 -0.29 -19.26
C SER A 19 6.17 -1.16 -20.08
N GLY A 20 5.69 -2.33 -20.50
CA GLY A 20 6.47 -3.28 -21.28
C GLY A 20 5.59 -4.29 -22.00
N THR A 21 6.11 -4.87 -23.09
CA THR A 21 5.42 -5.91 -23.86
C THR A 21 5.79 -7.33 -23.44
N ASP A 22 6.72 -7.46 -22.49
CA ASP A 22 7.34 -8.70 -22.02
C ASP A 22 7.03 -9.01 -20.54
N ILE A 23 6.02 -8.34 -19.96
CA ILE A 23 5.59 -8.55 -18.58
C ILE A 23 4.59 -9.72 -18.53
N SER A 24 4.81 -10.67 -17.62
CA SER A 24 4.00 -11.88 -17.47
C SER A 24 3.54 -12.06 -16.02
N PHE A 25 2.39 -12.70 -15.86
CA PHE A 25 1.77 -13.06 -14.60
C PHE A 25 1.78 -14.57 -14.47
N THR A 26 2.23 -15.11 -13.33
CA THR A 26 2.26 -16.56 -13.09
C THR A 26 1.75 -16.86 -11.69
N ALA A 27 0.77 -17.76 -11.59
CA ALA A 27 0.31 -18.30 -10.32
C ALA A 27 0.80 -19.74 -10.15
N THR A 28 1.58 -20.00 -9.09
CA THR A 28 2.06 -21.34 -8.73
C THR A 28 1.75 -21.61 -7.26
N GLY A 29 0.73 -22.44 -7.00
CA GLY A 29 0.28 -22.70 -5.63
C GLY A 29 -0.22 -21.42 -4.95
N SER A 30 0.50 -20.98 -3.91
CA SER A 30 0.21 -19.75 -3.16
C SER A 30 1.19 -18.60 -3.48
N GLU A 31 2.00 -18.76 -4.52
CA GLU A 31 2.91 -17.72 -5.00
C GLU A 31 2.35 -17.09 -6.29
N TYR A 32 2.18 -15.77 -6.24
CA TYR A 32 1.64 -14.96 -7.33
C TYR A 32 2.72 -14.01 -7.80
N LYS A 33 3.18 -14.22 -9.03
CA LYS A 33 4.35 -13.56 -9.58
C LYS A 33 4.00 -12.62 -10.72
N ILE A 34 4.64 -11.44 -10.70
CA ILE A 34 4.78 -10.55 -11.84
C ILE A 34 6.25 -10.55 -12.25
N SER A 35 6.54 -10.91 -13.49
CA SER A 35 7.91 -11.02 -13.99
C SER A 35 8.05 -10.43 -15.39
N SER A 36 9.25 -10.00 -15.75
CA SER A 36 9.57 -9.55 -17.11
C SER A 36 10.86 -10.18 -17.63
N THR A 37 11.06 -10.15 -18.94
CA THR A 37 12.33 -10.61 -19.55
C THR A 37 13.40 -9.53 -19.53
N SER A 38 13.00 -8.27 -19.73
CA SER A 38 13.87 -7.12 -19.94
C SER A 38 13.33 -5.82 -19.32
N THR A 39 12.01 -5.63 -19.25
CA THR A 39 11.42 -4.44 -18.64
C THR A 39 11.73 -4.37 -17.14
N SER A 40 12.54 -3.41 -16.70
CA SER A 40 12.90 -3.31 -15.29
C SER A 40 11.68 -3.01 -14.41
N LEU A 41 11.44 -3.85 -13.42
CA LEU A 41 10.48 -3.65 -12.34
C LEU A 41 11.13 -3.04 -11.08
N SER A 42 12.43 -2.71 -11.17
CA SER A 42 13.16 -2.00 -10.13
C SER A 42 12.45 -0.69 -9.76
N GLY A 43 12.30 -0.42 -8.47
CA GLY A 43 11.69 0.81 -7.97
C GLY A 43 10.34 0.58 -7.30
N PHE A 44 9.61 -0.45 -7.70
CA PHE A 44 8.55 -1.00 -6.85
C PHE A 44 9.19 -1.66 -5.63
N ASN A 45 8.75 -1.27 -4.45
CA ASN A 45 9.22 -1.81 -3.17
C ASN A 45 8.09 -2.62 -2.51
N VAL A 46 8.48 -3.42 -1.52
CA VAL A 46 7.54 -4.09 -0.62
C VAL A 46 6.47 -3.11 -0.11
N ARG A 47 5.20 -3.52 -0.21
CA ARG A 47 3.97 -2.81 0.13
C ARG A 47 3.50 -1.71 -0.82
N ASP A 48 4.15 -1.54 -1.97
CA ASP A 48 3.62 -0.66 -3.00
C ASP A 48 2.34 -1.25 -3.60
N LEU A 49 1.42 -0.38 -3.99
CA LEU A 49 0.22 -0.73 -4.73
C LEU A 49 0.48 -0.50 -6.21
N ILE A 50 0.33 -1.56 -6.99
CA ILE A 50 0.53 -1.58 -8.43
C ILE A 50 -0.81 -1.84 -9.11
N THR A 51 -1.34 -0.87 -9.83
CA THR A 51 -2.51 -1.09 -10.69
C THR A 51 -2.04 -1.51 -12.08
N VAL A 52 -2.43 -2.71 -12.47
CA VAL A 52 -2.09 -3.29 -13.78
C VAL A 52 -3.20 -2.96 -14.77
N THR A 53 -2.80 -2.58 -15.98
CA THR A 53 -3.70 -2.31 -17.11
C THR A 53 -3.13 -2.84 -18.43
N GLY A 54 -4.00 -3.08 -19.41
CA GLY A 54 -3.62 -3.57 -20.74
C GLY A 54 -3.54 -5.09 -20.85
N THR A 55 -3.76 -5.81 -19.75
CA THR A 55 -3.82 -7.28 -19.72
C THR A 55 -5.23 -7.77 -20.06
N THR A 56 -5.40 -9.08 -20.21
CA THR A 56 -6.72 -9.71 -20.37
C THR A 56 -7.33 -10.02 -19.01
N ASN A 57 -6.55 -10.56 -18.07
CA ASN A 57 -7.10 -11.16 -16.84
C ASN A 57 -6.69 -10.43 -15.56
N ASN A 58 -5.64 -9.60 -15.60
CA ASN A 58 -4.99 -9.06 -14.41
C ASN A 58 -5.19 -7.55 -14.27
N ASN A 59 -6.28 -6.97 -14.80
CA ASN A 59 -6.54 -5.53 -14.71
C ASN A 59 -7.06 -5.12 -13.32
N SER A 60 -6.21 -5.25 -12.31
CA SER A 60 -6.51 -4.99 -10.90
C SER A 60 -5.34 -4.32 -10.20
N THR A 61 -5.54 -3.93 -8.95
CA THR A 61 -4.48 -3.46 -8.06
C THR A 61 -3.93 -4.61 -7.24
N PHE A 62 -2.60 -4.69 -7.18
CA PHE A 62 -1.84 -5.67 -6.42
C PHE A 62 -0.91 -4.99 -5.42
N THR A 63 -0.70 -5.61 -4.28
CA THR A 63 0.22 -5.19 -3.24
C THR A 63 1.51 -5.99 -3.35
N VAL A 64 2.66 -5.31 -3.45
CA VAL A 64 3.96 -5.97 -3.53
C VAL A 64 4.28 -6.65 -2.20
N LYS A 65 4.44 -7.97 -2.24
CA LYS A 65 4.84 -8.79 -1.10
C LYS A 65 6.36 -8.85 -0.95
N SER A 66 7.06 -9.08 -2.06
CA SER A 66 8.53 -9.14 -2.09
C SER A 66 9.10 -8.82 -3.46
N GLU A 67 10.25 -8.15 -3.46
CA GLU A 67 11.10 -7.96 -4.63
C GLU A 67 12.10 -9.11 -4.74
N VAL A 68 11.91 -10.02 -5.70
CA VAL A 68 12.79 -11.19 -5.86
C VAL A 68 14.03 -10.80 -6.69
N SER A 69 13.84 -9.95 -7.70
CA SER A 69 14.91 -9.38 -8.51
C SER A 69 14.45 -8.07 -9.17
N ALA A 70 15.34 -7.43 -9.95
CA ALA A 70 14.99 -6.25 -10.74
C ALA A 70 13.88 -6.51 -11.79
N ASN A 71 13.56 -7.77 -12.08
CA ASN A 71 12.57 -8.18 -13.09
C ASN A 71 11.50 -9.11 -12.50
N GLU A 72 11.45 -9.28 -11.18
CA GLU A 72 10.54 -10.23 -10.55
C GLU A 72 10.02 -9.72 -9.20
N LEU A 73 8.69 -9.65 -9.09
CA LEU A 73 7.94 -9.30 -7.89
C LEU A 73 6.98 -10.43 -7.52
N ILE A 74 6.79 -10.67 -6.22
CA ILE A 74 5.69 -11.47 -5.69
C ILE A 74 4.65 -10.50 -5.12
N VAL A 75 3.37 -10.78 -5.34
CA VAL A 75 2.24 -9.98 -4.85
C VAL A 75 1.36 -10.75 -3.87
N GLU A 76 0.56 -10.04 -3.09
CA GLU A 76 -0.32 -10.65 -2.08
C GLU A 76 -1.61 -11.21 -2.69
N GLU A 77 -2.21 -10.51 -3.65
CA GLU A 77 -3.47 -10.87 -4.28
C GLU A 77 -3.27 -11.88 -5.42
N VAL A 78 -4.28 -12.71 -5.65
CA VAL A 78 -4.24 -13.77 -6.66
C VAL A 78 -4.11 -13.17 -8.07
N VAL A 79 -3.12 -13.64 -8.83
CA VAL A 79 -3.00 -13.36 -10.27
C VAL A 79 -3.56 -14.52 -11.08
N THR A 80 -4.08 -14.22 -12.28
CA THR A 80 -4.38 -15.25 -13.28
C THR A 80 -3.19 -15.40 -14.20
N THR A 81 -2.69 -16.63 -14.39
CA THR A 81 -1.54 -16.88 -15.27
C THR A 81 -1.79 -16.34 -16.68
N GLU A 82 -0.91 -15.43 -17.12
CA GLU A 82 -0.98 -14.73 -18.40
C GLU A 82 0.44 -14.40 -18.84
N THR A 83 0.92 -15.04 -19.89
CA THR A 83 2.29 -14.86 -20.40
C THR A 83 2.31 -13.85 -21.53
N ALA A 84 3.24 -12.91 -21.48
CA ALA A 84 3.47 -11.97 -22.56
C ALA A 84 3.94 -12.69 -23.83
N ASP A 85 3.39 -12.26 -24.97
CA ASP A 85 3.79 -12.70 -26.31
C ASP A 85 4.55 -11.62 -27.08
N GLY A 86 4.82 -10.46 -26.46
CA GLY A 86 5.49 -9.31 -27.07
C GLY A 86 4.59 -8.40 -27.89
N SER A 87 3.30 -8.71 -28.05
CA SER A 87 2.38 -7.96 -28.93
C SER A 87 1.60 -6.85 -28.24
N THR A 88 1.29 -7.03 -26.96
CA THR A 88 0.50 -6.09 -26.15
C THR A 88 1.35 -5.43 -25.08
N THR A 89 1.24 -4.11 -24.94
CA THR A 89 1.89 -3.37 -23.85
C THR A 89 1.05 -3.46 -22.58
N TYR A 90 1.64 -3.99 -21.52
CA TYR A 90 1.07 -3.94 -20.17
C TYR A 90 1.67 -2.76 -19.42
N THR A 91 0.87 -2.13 -18.56
CA THR A 91 1.30 -1.00 -17.73
C THR A 91 1.03 -1.30 -16.27
N LEU A 92 2.07 -1.12 -15.45
CA LEU A 92 2.07 -1.19 -14.00
C LEU A 92 2.18 0.24 -13.47
N ASP A 93 1.09 0.73 -12.90
CA ASP A 93 0.99 2.07 -12.32
C ASP A 93 1.20 2.02 -10.81
N HIS A 94 2.05 2.90 -10.26
CA HIS A 94 2.26 3.01 -8.83
C HIS A 94 1.16 3.88 -8.20
N THR A 95 0.07 3.25 -7.79
CA THR A 95 -1.13 3.97 -7.34
C THR A 95 -1.21 4.19 -5.85
N GLY A 96 -0.22 3.73 -5.08
CA GLY A 96 -0.14 3.97 -3.64
C GLY A 96 0.76 3.00 -2.91
N PHE A 97 0.51 2.83 -1.61
CA PHE A 97 1.23 1.88 -0.75
C PHE A 97 0.42 1.54 0.50
N VAL A 98 0.82 0.48 1.20
CA VAL A 98 0.42 0.19 2.59
C VAL A 98 1.60 0.37 3.54
N SER A 99 1.35 0.92 4.73
CA SER A 99 2.41 1.09 5.72
C SER A 99 2.76 -0.23 6.40
N ASP A 100 3.83 -0.22 7.21
CA ASP A 100 3.99 -1.24 8.24
C ASP A 100 2.77 -1.26 9.17
N LYS A 101 2.42 -2.46 9.66
CA LYS A 101 1.39 -2.61 10.68
C LYS A 101 1.97 -2.27 12.05
N ALA A 102 1.21 -1.54 12.85
CA ALA A 102 1.49 -1.31 14.27
C ALA A 102 0.44 -1.99 15.13
N LYS A 103 0.85 -2.33 16.37
CA LYS A 103 -0.06 -2.91 17.37
C LYS A 103 -1.09 -1.86 17.75
N GLY A 104 -2.36 -2.19 17.57
CA GLY A 104 -3.47 -1.38 18.07
C GLY A 104 -3.81 -1.71 19.51
N ASP A 105 -4.88 -1.11 20.02
CA ASP A 105 -5.26 -1.20 21.43
C ASP A 105 -5.76 -2.61 21.82
N GLY A 106 -6.39 -3.29 20.86
CA GLY A 106 -6.83 -4.67 21.00
C GLY A 106 -5.70 -5.69 21.08
N TYR A 107 -4.48 -5.33 20.68
CA TYR A 107 -3.32 -6.17 20.97
C TYR A 107 -2.97 -6.16 22.48
N TYR A 108 -3.18 -5.03 23.15
CA TYR A 108 -2.83 -4.83 24.55
C TYR A 108 -4.00 -5.03 25.50
N GLN A 109 -5.19 -5.37 24.98
CA GLN A 109 -6.43 -5.53 25.76
C GLN A 109 -6.76 -4.27 26.58
N GLN A 110 -6.41 -3.11 26.03
CA GLN A 110 -6.64 -1.84 26.68
C GLN A 110 -8.11 -1.41 26.50
N PRO A 111 -8.72 -0.72 27.48
CA PRO A 111 -10.17 -0.48 27.46
C PRO A 111 -10.59 0.77 26.68
N ASP A 112 -9.68 1.72 26.43
CA ASP A 112 -10.06 3.04 25.90
C ASP A 112 -10.33 3.02 24.39
N GLY A 113 -9.60 2.18 23.65
CA GLY A 113 -9.74 2.02 22.22
C GLY A 113 -9.45 3.29 21.42
N VAL A 114 -8.81 4.32 22.00
CA VAL A 114 -8.61 5.63 21.35
C VAL A 114 -7.29 5.63 20.59
N HIS A 115 -7.34 6.07 19.34
CA HIS A 115 -6.17 6.24 18.50
C HIS A 115 -6.18 7.63 17.87
N THR A 116 -4.99 8.21 17.74
CA THR A 116 -4.75 9.42 16.97
C THR A 116 -3.73 9.12 15.88
N VAL A 117 -3.99 9.60 14.66
CA VAL A 117 -3.05 9.56 13.54
C VAL A 117 -2.74 10.98 13.06
N ALA A 118 -1.49 11.19 12.65
CA ALA A 118 -1.04 12.38 11.95
C ALA A 118 -0.43 11.99 10.59
N TYR A 119 -0.97 12.59 9.53
CA TYR A 119 -0.45 12.49 8.18
C TYR A 119 0.34 13.75 7.85
N GLN A 120 1.52 13.60 7.28
CA GLN A 120 2.31 14.70 6.75
C GLN A 120 2.66 14.38 5.29
N VAL A 121 2.37 15.33 4.41
CA VAL A 121 2.61 15.22 2.97
C VAL A 121 3.33 16.47 2.47
N ASN A 122 3.97 16.37 1.32
CA ASN A 122 4.50 17.56 0.64
C ASN A 122 3.42 18.25 -0.20
N SER A 123 3.73 19.45 -0.70
CA SER A 123 2.80 20.28 -1.49
C SER A 123 2.56 19.78 -2.92
N THR A 124 3.10 18.61 -3.27
CA THR A 124 2.90 17.97 -4.57
C THR A 124 2.18 16.63 -4.46
N MET A 125 1.86 16.18 -3.25
CA MET A 125 1.16 14.93 -3.01
C MET A 125 -0.29 14.97 -3.51
N THR A 126 -0.62 14.05 -4.41
CA THR A 126 -2.00 13.81 -4.86
C THR A 126 -2.48 12.46 -4.36
N GLY A 127 -3.79 12.31 -4.14
CA GLY A 127 -4.41 11.07 -3.70
C GLY A 127 -4.93 11.13 -2.27
N SER A 128 -5.22 9.96 -1.70
CA SER A 128 -5.84 9.84 -0.39
C SER A 128 -5.07 8.88 0.50
N ILE A 129 -5.02 9.18 1.80
CA ILE A 129 -4.47 8.35 2.86
C ILE A 129 -5.59 8.04 3.85
N LYS A 130 -5.69 6.80 4.30
CA LYS A 130 -6.66 6.39 5.31
C LYS A 130 -6.03 5.38 6.27
N MET A 131 -6.59 5.26 7.46
CA MET A 131 -6.25 4.17 8.36
C MET A 131 -7.07 2.92 8.04
N GLN A 132 -6.44 1.78 8.24
CA GLN A 132 -7.07 0.48 8.23
C GLN A 132 -6.81 -0.23 9.56
N GLY A 133 -7.77 -1.05 9.99
CA GLY A 133 -7.68 -1.88 11.18
C GLY A 133 -7.91 -3.34 10.86
N SER A 134 -7.33 -4.23 11.67
CA SER A 134 -7.59 -5.67 11.62
C SER A 134 -7.80 -6.26 13.01
N LEU A 135 -8.66 -7.27 13.08
CA LEU A 135 -8.90 -8.08 14.28
C LEU A 135 -8.11 -9.40 14.28
N ALA A 136 -7.49 -9.75 13.15
CA ALA A 136 -6.71 -10.97 13.02
C ALA A 136 -5.32 -10.79 13.64
N THR A 137 -4.76 -11.84 14.24
CA THR A 137 -3.38 -11.81 14.76
C THR A 137 -2.34 -11.87 13.64
N THR A 138 -2.67 -12.54 12.53
CA THR A 138 -1.85 -12.68 11.32
C THR A 138 -2.67 -12.26 10.10
N PRO A 139 -2.93 -10.96 9.90
CA PRO A 139 -3.83 -10.49 8.85
C PRO A 139 -3.26 -10.73 7.45
N THR A 140 -4.10 -11.20 6.54
CA THR A 140 -3.91 -11.13 5.08
C THR A 140 -4.50 -9.81 4.55
N GLU A 141 -4.37 -9.52 3.24
CA GLU A 141 -4.91 -8.27 2.66
C GLU A 141 -6.44 -8.15 2.83
N ASP A 142 -7.16 -9.27 2.87
CA ASP A 142 -8.62 -9.31 3.06
C ASP A 142 -9.08 -9.05 4.51
N ASP A 143 -8.17 -9.14 5.50
CA ASP A 143 -8.48 -8.95 6.92
C ASP A 143 -8.47 -7.48 7.36
N TRP A 144 -8.24 -6.54 6.43
CA TRP A 144 -8.12 -5.12 6.70
C TRP A 144 -9.38 -4.35 6.34
N PHE A 145 -9.86 -3.56 7.30
CA PHE A 145 -11.05 -2.73 7.13
C PHE A 145 -10.67 -1.25 7.17
N ASP A 146 -11.27 -0.46 6.29
CA ASP A 146 -11.11 0.99 6.28
C ASP A 146 -11.76 1.61 7.53
N ILE A 147 -10.98 2.42 8.26
CA ILE A 147 -11.46 3.11 9.45
C ILE A 147 -12.10 4.43 9.03
N SER A 148 -13.41 4.53 9.24
CA SER A 148 -14.19 5.73 8.92
C SER A 148 -13.68 6.97 9.67
N GLY A 149 -13.75 8.14 9.02
CA GLY A 149 -13.30 9.41 9.60
C GLY A 149 -11.79 9.65 9.60
N THR A 150 -10.99 8.71 9.09
CA THR A 150 -9.52 8.83 9.03
C THR A 150 -9.00 9.21 7.65
N THR A 151 -9.86 9.35 6.64
CA THR A 151 -9.43 9.67 5.28
C THR A 151 -8.96 11.11 5.17
N PHE A 152 -7.72 11.28 4.73
CA PHE A 152 -7.14 12.55 4.32
C PHE A 152 -6.93 12.52 2.81
N THR A 153 -7.57 13.44 2.09
CA THR A 153 -7.35 13.63 0.66
C THR A 153 -6.47 14.85 0.47
N ALA A 154 -5.31 14.66 -0.14
CA ALA A 154 -4.36 15.73 -0.36
C ALA A 154 -4.90 16.71 -1.42
N ASP A 155 -4.97 17.98 -1.06
CA ASP A 155 -5.46 19.08 -1.90
C ASP A 155 -4.33 20.05 -2.33
N GLN A 156 -3.07 19.67 -2.06
CA GLN A 156 -1.84 20.44 -2.29
C GLN A 156 -1.68 21.71 -1.44
N SER A 157 -2.63 22.02 -0.55
CA SER A 157 -2.61 23.19 0.34
C SER A 157 -2.53 22.80 1.82
N THR A 158 -3.23 21.73 2.20
CA THR A 158 -3.22 21.13 3.52
C THR A 158 -2.10 20.08 3.56
N LEU A 159 -0.98 20.41 4.20
CA LEU A 159 0.20 19.53 4.25
C LEU A 159 0.21 18.59 5.46
N ILE A 160 -0.62 18.88 6.46
CA ILE A 160 -0.72 18.12 7.70
C ILE A 160 -2.19 17.92 8.01
N SER A 161 -2.56 16.68 8.31
CA SER A 161 -3.91 16.33 8.74
C SER A 161 -3.86 15.35 9.91
N THR A 162 -4.78 15.48 10.85
CA THR A 162 -4.88 14.61 12.02
C THR A 162 -6.29 14.07 12.15
N ALA A 163 -6.41 12.81 12.54
CA ALA A 163 -7.71 12.20 12.84
C ALA A 163 -7.64 11.40 14.13
N ASN A 164 -8.75 11.37 14.84
CA ASN A 164 -8.96 10.47 15.97
C ASN A 164 -9.97 9.40 15.56
N PHE A 165 -9.72 8.17 15.95
CA PHE A 165 -10.65 7.08 15.74
C PHE A 165 -10.69 6.18 16.97
N THR A 166 -11.77 5.43 17.09
CA THR A 166 -11.94 4.46 18.17
C THR A 166 -12.08 3.06 17.62
N GLY A 167 -11.54 2.08 18.32
CA GLY A 167 -11.69 0.67 17.98
C GLY A 167 -10.65 -0.22 18.64
N ASN A 168 -11.11 -1.42 19.01
CA ASN A 168 -10.27 -2.43 19.64
C ASN A 168 -9.55 -3.29 18.58
N PHE A 169 -8.76 -2.65 17.72
CA PHE A 169 -8.04 -3.34 16.64
C PHE A 169 -6.77 -4.02 17.16
N VAL A 170 -6.49 -5.23 16.69
CA VAL A 170 -5.23 -5.93 16.98
C VAL A 170 -4.08 -5.26 16.23
N TRP A 171 -4.31 -4.91 14.96
CA TRP A 171 -3.35 -4.18 14.14
C TRP A 171 -3.99 -2.97 13.48
N ILE A 172 -3.20 -1.92 13.32
CA ILE A 172 -3.51 -0.74 12.52
C ILE A 172 -2.44 -0.54 11.46
N ARG A 173 -2.80 -0.03 10.29
CA ARG A 173 -1.87 0.42 9.25
C ARG A 173 -2.47 1.60 8.49
N ALA A 174 -1.67 2.34 7.75
CA ALA A 174 -2.15 3.31 6.79
C ALA A 174 -2.17 2.70 5.37
N LYS A 175 -3.13 3.11 4.56
CA LYS A 175 -3.19 2.78 3.13
C LYS A 175 -3.33 4.08 2.35
N ALA A 176 -2.42 4.30 1.41
CA ALA A 176 -2.48 5.38 0.45
C ALA A 176 -2.99 4.84 -0.89
N THR A 177 -3.90 5.55 -1.54
CA THR A 177 -4.53 5.15 -2.80
C THR A 177 -4.69 6.35 -3.73
N SER A 178 -4.75 6.08 -5.02
CA SER A 178 -4.88 7.11 -6.07
C SER A 178 -3.76 8.15 -6.01
N VAL A 179 -2.57 7.69 -5.60
CA VAL A 179 -1.37 8.53 -5.57
C VAL A 179 -0.86 8.66 -6.99
N THR A 180 -0.73 9.89 -7.49
CA THR A 180 -0.25 10.14 -8.87
C THR A 180 0.98 11.05 -8.91
N ALA A 181 1.33 11.68 -7.80
CA ALA A 181 2.49 12.55 -7.66
C ALA A 181 2.82 12.78 -6.17
N GLY A 182 4.04 13.28 -5.94
CA GLY A 182 4.48 13.80 -4.64
C GLY A 182 4.91 12.73 -3.64
N THR A 183 4.92 13.14 -2.38
CA THR A 183 5.53 12.37 -1.28
C THR A 183 4.67 12.44 -0.04
N ILE A 184 4.44 11.29 0.57
CA ILE A 184 3.97 11.18 1.95
C ILE A 184 5.20 11.25 2.83
N SER A 185 5.37 12.40 3.49
CA SER A 185 6.56 12.72 4.28
C SER A 185 6.63 11.91 5.56
N SER A 186 5.50 11.65 6.24
CA SER A 186 5.44 10.69 7.35
C SER A 186 3.99 10.35 7.73
N ILE A 187 3.82 9.22 8.38
CA ILE A 187 2.58 8.85 9.06
C ILE A 187 2.92 8.39 10.47
N LEU A 188 2.38 9.09 11.46
CA LEU A 188 2.61 8.83 12.87
C LEU A 188 1.28 8.44 13.53
N SER A 189 1.33 7.47 14.44
CA SER A 189 0.17 7.05 15.25
C SER A 189 0.48 7.07 16.74
N ASN A 190 -0.55 7.35 17.52
CA ASN A 190 -0.58 7.27 18.97
C ASN A 190 -1.82 6.50 19.39
N SER A 191 -1.63 5.57 20.30
CA SER A 191 -2.65 4.81 21.03
C SER A 191 -2.30 4.96 22.50
#